data_AF-A0A2E3D8N7-F1
#
_entry.id   AF-A0A2E3D8N7-F1
#
_cell.length_a   1.000
_cell.length_b   1.000
_cell.length_c   1.000
_cell.angle_alpha   90.00
_cell.angle_beta   90.00
_cell.angle_gamma   90.00
#
_symmetry.space_group_name_H-M   'P 1'
#
loop_
_entity.id
_entity.type
_entity.pdbx_description
1 polymer ?
#
loop_
_entity_poly.entity_id
_entity_poly.type
_entity_poly.pdbx_seq_one_letter_code
_entity_poly.pdbx_strand_id
1 'polypeptide(L)'
;MPGTEPPEISWVPSITAGSMSFYQGSRFPAWTGNLFVTSLIKGRIPGTGHLQRIVFNEYGEVRREELLNFLNQRIRYVTEGPDELIYFNRSQRWSLAQPEPG
;
A
#
# COMPACT_ATOMS: atom_id res chain seq x y z
N MET A 1 27.35 7.13 3.78
CA MET A 1 28.36 6.08 3.59
C MET A 1 28.80 6.14 2.13
N PRO A 2 30.11 6.15 1.82
CA PRO A 2 30.55 6.05 0.43
C PRO A 2 30.04 4.73 -0.17
N GLY A 3 29.30 4.79 -1.28
CA GLY A 3 28.81 3.60 -1.99
C GLY A 3 27.37 3.15 -1.70
N THR A 4 26.56 3.94 -0.99
CA THR A 4 25.11 3.67 -0.86
C THR A 4 24.34 4.66 -1.73
N GLU A 5 23.54 4.14 -2.66
CA GLU A 5 22.60 4.94 -3.44
C GLU A 5 21.41 5.36 -2.55
N PRO A 6 20.96 6.61 -2.62
CA PRO A 6 19.76 7.03 -1.89
C PRO A 6 18.52 6.25 -2.38
N PRO A 7 17.51 6.07 -1.52
CA PRO A 7 16.27 5.45 -1.95
C PRO A 7 15.54 6.36 -2.94
N GLU A 8 15.03 5.77 -4.02
CA GLU A 8 14.17 6.47 -4.98
C GLU A 8 12.89 7.01 -4.30
N ILE A 9 12.34 6.22 -3.38
CA ILE A 9 11.06 6.50 -2.73
C ILE A 9 11.24 6.45 -1.21
N SER A 10 10.86 7.55 -0.57
CA SER A 10 10.70 7.63 0.88
C SER A 10 9.36 8.28 1.25
N TRP A 11 8.92 8.06 2.49
CA TRP A 11 7.68 8.62 3.02
C TRP A 11 7.94 9.43 4.27
N VAL A 12 7.66 10.73 4.17
CA VAL A 12 7.68 11.67 5.30
C VAL A 12 6.37 12.48 5.26
N PRO A 13 5.43 12.25 6.20
CA PRO A 13 5.48 11.30 7.31
C PRO A 13 5.42 9.83 6.86
N SER A 14 5.93 8.90 7.69
CA SER A 14 5.88 7.46 7.41
C SER A 14 4.44 6.96 7.28
N ILE A 15 4.21 6.07 6.31
CA ILE A 15 2.91 5.40 6.07
C ILE A 15 2.86 3.97 6.65
N THR A 16 3.94 3.53 7.30
CA THR A 16 4.13 2.13 7.70
C THR A 16 3.86 1.19 6.52
N ALA A 17 4.64 1.40 5.45
CA ALA A 17 4.50 0.68 4.19
C ALA A 17 4.56 -0.83 4.42
N GLY A 18 3.67 -1.55 3.74
CA GLY A 18 3.56 -3.01 3.82
C GLY A 18 3.83 -3.68 2.47
N SER A 19 2.87 -4.48 2.02
CA SER A 19 2.90 -5.15 0.72
C SER A 19 2.91 -4.16 -0.45
N MET A 20 3.53 -4.59 -1.56
CA MET A 20 3.61 -3.84 -2.80
C MET A 20 3.39 -4.75 -4.01
N SER A 21 2.79 -4.21 -5.07
CA SER A 21 2.54 -4.92 -6.33
C SER A 21 2.53 -3.93 -7.51
N PHE A 22 3.28 -4.23 -8.57
CA PHE A 22 3.12 -3.55 -9.85
C PHE A 22 1.91 -4.09 -10.58
N TYR A 23 1.14 -3.20 -11.21
CA TYR A 23 0.03 -3.60 -12.07
C TYR A 23 0.49 -3.76 -13.52
N GLN A 24 0.23 -4.91 -14.13
CA GLN A 24 0.63 -5.25 -15.49
C GLN A 24 -0.55 -5.52 -16.42
N GLY A 25 -1.77 -5.56 -15.87
CA GLY A 25 -2.99 -5.83 -16.60
C GLY A 25 -3.35 -4.80 -17.66
N SER A 26 -4.15 -5.24 -18.61
CA SER A 26 -4.69 -4.45 -19.71
C SER A 26 -6.08 -3.88 -19.40
N ARG A 27 -6.77 -4.42 -18.39
CA ARG A 27 -8.12 -4.01 -17.99
C ARG A 27 -8.20 -2.56 -17.50
N PHE A 28 -7.14 -2.07 -16.86
CA PHE A 28 -6.98 -0.65 -16.50
C PHE A 28 -5.71 -0.09 -17.14
N PRO A 29 -5.70 0.27 -18.44
CA PRO A 29 -4.49 0.67 -19.15
C PRO A 29 -3.77 1.86 -18.53
N ALA A 30 -4.52 2.81 -17.94
CA ALA A 30 -3.95 3.96 -17.24
C ALA A 30 -3.18 3.57 -15.96
N TRP A 31 -3.35 2.33 -15.50
CA TRP A 31 -2.70 1.82 -14.30
C TRP A 31 -1.46 0.96 -14.59
N THR A 32 -1.28 0.50 -15.81
CA THR A 32 -0.18 -0.38 -16.22
C THR A 32 1.17 0.26 -15.92
N GLY A 33 2.06 -0.47 -15.24
CA GLY A 33 3.38 -0.01 -14.81
C GLY A 33 3.39 0.80 -13.50
N ASN A 34 2.23 1.10 -12.90
CA ASN A 34 2.19 1.77 -11.60
C ASN A 34 2.40 0.78 -10.45
N LEU A 35 3.00 1.28 -9.38
CA LEU A 35 3.20 0.54 -8.14
C LEU A 35 2.06 0.83 -7.17
N PHE A 36 1.50 -0.21 -6.58
CA PHE A 36 0.55 -0.11 -5.48
C PHE A 36 1.25 -0.51 -4.19
N VAL A 37 1.17 0.35 -3.16
CA VAL A 37 1.81 0.17 -1.85
C VAL A 37 0.77 0.26 -0.75
N THR A 38 0.72 -0.73 0.14
CA THR A 38 -0.23 -0.68 1.27
C THR A 38 0.29 0.20 2.39
N SER A 39 -0.60 1.01 2.98
CA SER A 39 -0.36 1.83 4.17
C SER A 39 -1.19 1.33 5.34
N LEU A 40 -0.54 1.08 6.47
CA LEU A 40 -1.23 0.71 7.70
C LEU A 40 -1.65 1.92 8.52
N ILE A 41 -0.82 2.96 8.54
CA ILE A 41 -1.02 4.17 9.32
C ILE A 41 -0.06 5.26 8.84
N LYS A 42 -0.60 6.44 8.51
CA LYS A 42 0.17 7.63 8.12
C LYS A 42 0.44 8.51 9.34
N GLY A 43 1.71 8.85 9.57
CA GLY A 43 2.11 9.79 10.62
C GLY A 43 1.68 9.38 12.03
N ARG A 44 1.51 8.08 12.29
CA ARG A 44 0.96 7.53 13.54
C ARG A 44 -0.49 7.96 13.86
N ILE A 45 -1.25 8.43 12.87
CA ILE A 45 -2.66 8.83 13.03
C ILE A 45 -3.58 7.64 12.75
N PRO A 46 -4.29 7.07 13.74
CA PRO A 46 -5.20 5.94 13.51
C PRO A 46 -6.26 6.26 12.45
N GLY A 47 -6.67 5.24 11.68
CA GLY A 47 -7.68 5.41 10.63
C GLY A 47 -7.14 6.02 9.32
N THR A 48 -5.84 6.26 9.17
CA THR A 48 -5.25 6.82 7.94
C THR A 48 -4.61 5.79 7.01
N GLY A 49 -4.88 4.50 7.24
CA GLY A 49 -4.47 3.45 6.32
C GLY A 49 -5.13 3.62 4.95
N HIS A 50 -4.40 3.29 3.91
CA HIS A 50 -4.81 3.51 2.52
C HIS A 50 -4.02 2.59 1.59
N LEU A 51 -4.38 2.58 0.31
CA LEU A 51 -3.54 2.03 -0.76
C LEU A 51 -2.95 3.18 -1.54
N GLN A 52 -1.64 3.23 -1.71
CA GLN A 52 -0.99 4.29 -2.46
C GLN A 52 -0.64 3.81 -3.86
N ARG A 53 -1.10 4.54 -4.88
CA ARG A 53 -0.69 4.33 -6.27
C ARG A 53 0.45 5.29 -6.59
N ILE A 54 1.56 4.76 -7.08
CA ILE A 54 2.74 5.52 -7.49
C ILE A 54 2.90 5.37 -8.99
N VAL A 55 2.98 6.50 -9.68
CA VAL A 55 3.14 6.60 -11.12
C VAL A 55 4.60 6.92 -11.43
N PHE A 56 5.18 6.18 -12.36
CA PHE A 56 6.55 6.36 -12.82
C PHE A 56 6.61 6.83 -14.26
N ASN A 57 7.71 7.49 -14.60
CA ASN A 57 8.19 7.65 -15.97
C ASN A 57 9.66 7.17 -16.07
N GLU A 58 10.31 7.45 -17.19
CA GLU A 58 11.72 7.11 -17.43
C GLU A 58 12.71 7.78 -16.46
N TYR A 59 12.29 8.83 -15.76
CA TYR A 59 13.09 9.60 -14.81
C TYR A 59 12.75 9.31 -13.35
N GLY A 60 11.86 8.34 -13.08
CA GLY A 60 11.46 7.95 -11.73
C GLY A 60 10.01 8.30 -11.39
N GLU A 61 9.75 8.53 -10.12
CA GLU A 61 8.40 8.86 -9.62
C GLU A 61 7.92 10.23 -10.13
N VAL A 62 6.70 10.29 -10.66
CA VAL A 62 6.07 11.55 -11.08
C VAL A 62 4.83 11.93 -10.29
N ARG A 63 4.16 10.96 -9.64
CA ARG A 63 2.91 11.21 -8.90
C ARG A 63 2.62 10.11 -7.90
N ARG A 64 2.04 10.49 -6.75
CA ARG A 64 1.38 9.56 -5.82
C ARG A 64 -0.08 9.93 -5.62
N GLU A 65 -0.93 8.91 -5.47
CA GLU A 65 -2.34 9.05 -5.14
C GLU A 65 -2.70 8.13 -3.97
N GLU A 66 -3.42 8.67 -2.99
CA GLU A 66 -3.97 7.88 -1.88
C GLU A 66 -5.36 7.39 -2.26
N LEU A 67 -5.50 6.07 -2.40
CA LEU A 67 -6.74 5.37 -2.68
C LEU A 67 -7.29 4.73 -1.40
N LEU A 68 -8.60 4.56 -1.33
CA LEU A 68 -9.28 3.84 -0.24
C LEU A 68 -9.12 4.47 1.16
N ASN A 69 -8.64 5.70 1.25
CA ASN A 69 -8.53 6.47 2.49
C ASN A 69 -9.88 6.58 3.23
N PHE A 70 -11.00 6.62 2.51
CA PHE A 70 -12.36 6.62 3.07
C PHE A 70 -12.71 5.38 3.90
N LEU A 71 -12.00 4.26 3.74
CA LEU A 71 -12.25 3.05 4.52
C LEU A 71 -11.85 3.20 6.00
N ASN A 72 -11.02 4.19 6.32
CA ASN A 72 -10.45 4.42 7.65
C ASN A 72 -9.83 3.15 8.27
N GLN A 73 -9.21 2.30 7.43
CA GLN A 73 -8.75 0.96 7.80
C GLN A 73 -7.33 0.71 7.34
N ARG A 74 -6.62 -0.16 8.08
CA ARG A 74 -5.24 -0.54 7.76
C ARG A 74 -5.25 -1.51 6.58
N ILE A 75 -4.58 -1.16 5.49
CA ILE A 75 -4.41 -2.06 4.34
C ILE A 75 -3.12 -2.83 4.53
N ARG A 76 -3.16 -4.16 4.43
CA ARG A 76 -2.03 -5.05 4.79
C ARG A 76 -1.38 -5.71 3.59
N TYR A 77 -2.19 -6.05 2.61
CA TYR A 77 -1.76 -6.80 1.43
C TYR A 77 -2.41 -6.23 0.17
N VAL A 78 -1.66 -6.23 -0.92
CA VAL A 78 -2.15 -5.90 -2.27
C VAL A 78 -1.53 -6.86 -3.28
N THR A 79 -2.31 -7.29 -4.26
CA THR A 79 -1.84 -8.09 -5.40
C THR A 79 -2.70 -7.84 -6.62
N GLU A 80 -2.11 -7.96 -7.79
CA GLU A 80 -2.85 -8.19 -9.03
C GLU A 80 -3.33 -9.64 -9.09
N GLY A 81 -4.56 -9.87 -9.54
CA GLY A 81 -5.14 -11.19 -9.79
C GLY A 81 -5.06 -11.59 -11.27
N PRO A 82 -5.32 -12.87 -11.60
CA PRO A 82 -5.29 -13.38 -12.97
C PRO A 82 -6.39 -12.80 -13.88
N ASP A 83 -7.38 -12.10 -13.31
CA ASP A 83 -8.44 -11.38 -14.01
C ASP A 83 -8.14 -9.89 -14.21
N GLU A 84 -6.88 -9.51 -13.97
CA GLU A 84 -6.33 -8.15 -14.14
C GLU A 84 -7.00 -7.12 -13.22
N LEU A 85 -7.57 -7.57 -12.09
CA LEU A 85 -8.04 -6.71 -11.01
C LEU A 85 -7.00 -6.61 -9.89
N ILE A 86 -7.03 -5.48 -9.17
CA ILE A 86 -6.26 -5.30 -7.94
C ILE A 86 -7.09 -5.78 -6.76
N TYR A 87 -6.55 -6.73 -6.01
CA TYR A 87 -7.09 -7.22 -4.76
C TYR A 87 -6.29 -6.68 -3.60
N PHE A 88 -6.98 -6.37 -2.51
CA PHE A 88 -6.35 -5.97 -1.27
C PHE A 88 -7.02 -6.63 -0.07
N ASN A 89 -6.27 -6.77 1.02
CA ASN A 89 -6.84 -7.17 2.30
C ASN A 89 -6.64 -6.10 3.37
N ARG A 90 -7.50 -6.19 4.38
CA ARG A 90 -7.47 -5.32 5.54
C ARG A 90 -6.79 -6.04 6.69
N SER A 91 -6.11 -5.29 7.54
CA SER A 91 -5.65 -5.85 8.81
C SER A 91 -6.85 -6.20 9.68
N GLN A 92 -7.04 -7.47 9.97
CA GLN A 92 -7.87 -7.90 11.09
C GLN A 92 -7.01 -7.93 12.36
N ARG A 93 -7.56 -7.40 13.46
CA ARG A 93 -6.99 -7.64 14.79
C ARG A 93 -7.57 -8.96 15.25
N TRP A 94 -6.74 -9.98 15.30
CA TRP A 94 -7.12 -11.21 15.99
C TRP A 94 -7.12 -10.90 17.49
N SER A 95 -8.23 -11.20 18.15
CA SER A 95 -8.36 -11.11 19.61
C SER A 95 -8.50 -12.53 20.13
N LEU A 96 -7.50 -12.99 20.85
CA LEU A 96 -7.54 -14.24 21.59
C LEU A 96 -8.21 -13.92 22.92
N ALA A 97 -9.52 -14.13 23.01
CA ALA A 97 -10.19 -14.12 24.31
C ALA A 97 -9.82 -15.43 25.02
N GLN A 98 -9.19 -15.34 26.19
CA GLN A 98 -9.13 -16.52 27.06
C GLN A 98 -10.57 -16.85 27.50
N PRO A 99 -11.02 -18.11 27.42
CA PRO A 99 -12.26 -18.48 28.08
C PRO A 99 -12.06 -18.27 29.58
N GLU A 100 -12.85 -17.39 30.19
CA GLU A 100 -12.93 -17.28 31.65
C GLU A 100 -13.29 -18.66 32.22
N PRO A 101 -12.56 -19.17 33.24
CA PRO A 101 -12.98 -20.38 33.94
C PRO A 101 -14.30 -20.10 34.66
N GLY A 102 -15.34 -20.86 34.32
CA GLY A 102 -16.59 -20.92 35.07
C GLY A 102 -16.47 -21.74 36.35
#